data_AF-A0A1Z1MGY3-F1
#
_entry.id   AF-A0A1Z1MGY3-F1
#
_cell.length_a   1.000
_cell.length_b   1.000
_cell.length_c   1.000
_cell.angle_alpha   90.00
_cell.angle_beta   90.00
_cell.angle_gamma   90.00
#
_symmetry.space_group_name_H-M   'P 1'
#
loop_
_entity.id
_entity.type
_entity.pdbx_description
1 polymer ?
#
loop_
_entity_poly.entity_id
_entity_poly.type
_entity_poly.pdbx_seq_one_letter_code
_entity_poly.pdbx_strand_id
1 'polypeptide(L)'
;MVKYWPTKPSIYLNNSIVDLFIETEKKFILVKQNKSNQYLYIDILSSTSRNKLFKHIINDLKKLILDLIEINLNPNKITNISDKIRDIFIEGISTKFSNELKNEVIEKKKTRKFHKNNKDMMEHLLIYLIFGSSSIKQNVFIFSPLYTPYNHIKILLENFIIEMANNVIEDIMMNLNYSSNINIFLKNQNICNKLYSSNRSIVLFLNNIKWQNFLRSYIYEVKCFYSERQQIWLLSSQGIITKYIHISDIKKITRLNQFKVAFLVWLEAKDLAIPKTEKLLIQLAKYFLYSSLNLLSNIVLIIIKIIVFYLSK
;
A
#
# COMPACT_ATOMS: atom_id res chain seq x y z
N MET A 1 -1.06 13.23 -24.76
CA MET A 1 -1.35 14.46 -23.99
C MET A 1 -1.76 14.08 -22.58
N VAL A 2 -1.20 14.69 -21.55
CA VAL A 2 -1.54 14.37 -20.14
C VAL A 2 -2.90 14.98 -19.81
N LYS A 3 -3.89 14.16 -19.42
CA LYS A 3 -5.19 14.63 -18.92
C LYS A 3 -5.03 15.08 -17.46
N TYR A 4 -5.39 16.32 -17.16
CA TYR A 4 -5.34 16.88 -15.80
C TYR A 4 -6.70 16.77 -15.12
N TRP A 5 -6.67 16.70 -13.79
CA TRP A 5 -7.87 16.71 -12.96
C TRP A 5 -8.45 18.12 -12.84
N PRO A 6 -9.78 18.27 -12.73
CA PRO A 6 -10.41 19.56 -12.56
C PRO A 6 -10.02 20.23 -11.24
N THR A 7 -9.76 21.53 -11.29
CA THR A 7 -9.22 22.26 -10.13
C THR A 7 -10.28 22.67 -9.11
N LYS A 8 -11.53 22.88 -9.55
CA LYS A 8 -12.61 23.45 -8.75
C LYS A 8 -13.91 22.65 -8.95
N PRO A 9 -14.88 22.75 -8.02
CA PRO A 9 -16.21 22.19 -8.20
C PRO A 9 -16.85 22.73 -9.47
N SER A 10 -17.23 21.85 -10.38
CA SER A 10 -17.79 22.19 -11.69
C SER A 10 -18.45 20.98 -12.32
N ILE A 11 -19.26 21.20 -13.37
CA ILE A 11 -19.82 20.11 -14.20
C ILE A 11 -18.68 19.24 -14.77
N TYR A 12 -17.54 19.86 -15.10
CA TYR A 12 -16.36 19.14 -15.58
C TYR A 12 -15.74 18.22 -14.52
N LEU A 13 -15.75 18.63 -13.24
CA LEU A 13 -15.37 17.77 -12.11
C LEU A 13 -16.30 16.55 -12.02
N ASN A 14 -17.62 16.78 -12.04
CA ASN A 14 -18.61 15.70 -11.95
C ASN A 14 -18.45 14.69 -13.08
N ASN A 15 -18.29 15.15 -14.33
CA ASN A 15 -18.06 14.27 -15.48
C ASN A 15 -16.76 13.47 -15.34
N SER A 16 -15.68 14.11 -14.87
CA SER A 16 -14.39 13.44 -14.63
C SER A 16 -14.49 12.35 -13.55
N ILE A 17 -15.33 12.56 -12.53
CA ILE A 17 -15.60 11.58 -11.47
C ILE A 17 -16.40 10.39 -12.01
N VAL A 18 -17.40 10.65 -12.85
CA VAL A 18 -18.19 9.58 -13.50
C VAL A 18 -17.29 8.71 -14.38
N ASP A 19 -16.47 9.33 -15.24
CA ASP A 19 -15.48 8.62 -16.07
C ASP A 19 -14.55 7.76 -15.19
N LEU A 20 -14.06 8.34 -14.09
CA LEU A 20 -13.17 7.68 -13.15
C LEU A 20 -13.80 6.43 -12.52
N PHE A 21 -15.06 6.52 -12.07
CA PHE A 21 -15.76 5.37 -11.52
C PHE A 21 -15.99 4.29 -12.57
N ILE A 22 -16.46 4.65 -13.76
CA ILE A 22 -16.73 3.70 -14.85
C ILE A 22 -15.44 2.95 -15.24
N GLU A 23 -14.33 3.66 -15.42
CA GLU A 23 -13.04 3.04 -15.75
C GLU A 23 -12.55 2.10 -14.65
N THR A 24 -12.79 2.45 -13.39
CA THR A 24 -12.32 1.66 -12.23
C THR A 24 -13.16 0.40 -12.04
N GLU A 25 -14.48 0.49 -12.17
CA GLU A 25 -15.38 -0.66 -12.07
C GLU A 25 -15.11 -1.71 -13.14
N LYS A 26 -14.77 -1.29 -14.38
CA LYS A 26 -14.38 -2.21 -15.46
C LYS A 26 -13.20 -3.10 -15.07
N LYS A 27 -12.28 -2.62 -14.21
CA LYS A 27 -11.11 -3.38 -13.77
C LYS A 27 -11.42 -4.48 -12.77
N PHE A 28 -12.54 -4.43 -12.05
CA PHE A 28 -12.86 -5.41 -11.00
C PHE A 28 -12.90 -6.84 -11.54
N ILE A 29 -13.48 -7.02 -12.73
CA ILE A 29 -13.62 -8.34 -13.35
C ILE A 29 -12.25 -8.91 -13.78
N LEU A 30 -11.28 -8.04 -14.11
CA LEU A 30 -9.96 -8.43 -14.58
C LEU A 30 -9.04 -8.94 -13.46
N VAL A 31 -9.31 -8.54 -12.21
CA VAL A 31 -8.42 -8.84 -11.08
C VAL A 31 -8.65 -10.27 -10.58
N LYS A 32 -7.76 -11.18 -10.97
CA LYS A 32 -7.85 -12.60 -10.60
C LYS A 32 -7.30 -12.90 -9.21
N GLN A 33 -6.10 -12.42 -8.88
CA GLN A 33 -5.39 -12.77 -7.64
C GLN A 33 -4.55 -11.59 -7.12
N ASN A 34 -4.11 -11.68 -5.88
CA ASN A 34 -3.11 -10.77 -5.34
C ASN A 34 -1.72 -11.19 -5.81
N LYS A 35 -1.01 -10.26 -6.46
CA LYS A 35 0.38 -10.39 -6.91
C LYS A 35 1.30 -9.41 -6.17
N SER A 36 0.80 -8.75 -5.15
CA SER A 36 1.64 -8.00 -4.23
C SER A 36 2.47 -8.97 -3.38
N ASN A 37 3.62 -8.51 -2.93
CA ASN A 37 4.47 -9.26 -2.00
C ASN A 37 3.93 -9.21 -0.55
N GLN A 38 2.64 -8.92 -0.37
CA GLN A 38 2.00 -8.72 0.93
C GLN A 38 0.69 -9.48 1.00
N TYR A 39 0.44 -10.08 2.17
CA TYR A 39 -0.84 -10.65 2.51
C TYR A 39 -1.86 -9.53 2.75
N LEU A 40 -3.01 -9.63 2.10
CA LEU A 40 -4.17 -8.78 2.33
C LEU A 40 -5.29 -9.65 2.88
N TYR A 41 -6.07 -9.15 3.85
CA TYR A 41 -7.23 -9.86 4.40
C TYR A 41 -8.21 -10.30 3.29
N ILE A 42 -8.35 -9.51 2.23
CA ILE A 42 -9.19 -9.84 1.06
C ILE A 42 -8.69 -11.05 0.24
N ASP A 43 -7.47 -11.52 0.45
CA ASP A 43 -6.93 -12.70 -0.25
C ASP A 43 -7.67 -13.99 0.15
N ILE A 44 -8.26 -13.99 1.34
CA ILE A 44 -9.05 -15.10 1.85
C ILE A 44 -10.35 -15.30 1.06
N LEU A 45 -10.83 -14.26 0.38
CA LEU A 45 -12.06 -14.28 -0.40
C LEU A 45 -11.84 -14.89 -1.78
N SER A 46 -12.87 -15.57 -2.28
CA SER A 46 -12.98 -15.92 -3.69
C SER A 46 -13.05 -14.66 -4.56
N SER A 47 -12.67 -14.77 -5.84
CA SER A 47 -12.71 -13.63 -6.77
C SER A 47 -14.12 -13.05 -6.92
N THR A 48 -15.15 -13.88 -6.87
CA THR A 48 -16.56 -13.46 -6.94
C THR A 48 -16.95 -12.63 -5.71
N SER A 49 -16.65 -13.11 -4.50
CA SER A 49 -16.96 -12.40 -3.26
C SER A 49 -16.15 -11.11 -3.10
N ARG A 50 -14.87 -11.12 -3.50
CA ARG A 50 -14.03 -9.91 -3.54
C ARG A 50 -14.62 -8.86 -4.49
N ASN A 51 -15.05 -9.26 -5.67
CA ASN A 51 -15.65 -8.34 -6.65
C ASN A 51 -17.00 -7.78 -6.18
N LYS A 52 -17.80 -8.57 -5.46
CA LYS A 52 -19.01 -8.06 -4.79
C LYS A 52 -18.67 -7.01 -3.75
N LEU A 53 -17.66 -7.26 -2.91
CA LEU A 53 -17.21 -6.30 -1.90
C LEU A 53 -16.72 -4.99 -2.53
N PHE A 54 -15.91 -5.05 -3.61
CA PHE A 54 -15.48 -3.86 -4.34
C PHE A 54 -16.66 -3.04 -4.91
N LYS A 55 -17.70 -3.71 -5.42
CA LYS A 55 -18.91 -3.04 -5.89
C LYS A 55 -19.66 -2.34 -4.75
N HIS A 56 -19.77 -2.97 -3.58
CA HIS A 56 -20.37 -2.33 -2.40
C HIS A 56 -19.60 -1.08 -1.99
N ILE A 57 -18.26 -1.18 -1.93
CA ILE A 57 -17.40 -0.04 -1.58
C ILE A 57 -17.58 1.12 -2.56
N ILE A 58 -17.55 0.88 -3.88
CA ILE A 58 -17.76 1.98 -4.83
C ILE A 58 -19.16 2.57 -4.71
N ASN A 59 -20.20 1.74 -4.60
CA ASN A 59 -21.57 2.24 -4.55
C ASN A 59 -21.82 3.08 -3.30
N ASP A 60 -21.31 2.64 -2.15
CA ASP A 60 -21.46 3.38 -0.91
C ASP A 60 -20.52 4.61 -0.89
N LEU A 61 -19.36 4.58 -1.57
CA LEU A 61 -18.52 5.77 -1.77
C LEU A 61 -19.25 6.83 -2.60
N LYS A 62 -19.96 6.44 -3.67
CA LYS A 62 -20.75 7.37 -4.49
C LYS A 62 -21.81 8.09 -3.65
N LYS A 63 -22.54 7.35 -2.79
CA LYS A 63 -23.52 7.92 -1.86
C LYS A 63 -22.85 8.86 -0.87
N LEU A 64 -21.75 8.42 -0.26
CA LEU A 64 -20.99 9.22 0.70
C LEU A 64 -20.53 10.55 0.11
N ILE A 65 -20.10 10.56 -1.16
CA ILE A 65 -19.72 11.81 -1.84
C ILE A 65 -20.92 12.74 -1.98
N LEU A 66 -22.09 12.22 -2.39
CA LEU A 66 -23.32 13.01 -2.50
C LEU A 66 -23.74 13.59 -1.14
N ASP A 67 -23.74 12.76 -0.10
CA ASP A 67 -24.08 13.17 1.27
C ASP A 67 -23.13 14.29 1.76
N LEU A 68 -21.82 14.15 1.52
CA LEU A 68 -20.83 15.16 1.92
C LEU A 68 -20.94 16.47 1.13
N ILE A 69 -21.35 16.40 -0.15
CA ILE A 69 -21.64 17.58 -0.96
C ILE A 69 -22.87 18.30 -0.40
N GLU A 70 -23.93 17.57 -0.05
CA GLU A 70 -25.16 18.14 0.52
C GLU A 70 -24.92 18.83 1.86
N ILE A 71 -24.07 18.25 2.71
CA ILE A 71 -23.67 18.86 4.00
C ILE A 71 -22.82 20.14 3.80
N ASN A 72 -22.27 20.36 2.60
CA ASN A 72 -21.48 21.54 2.22
C ASN A 72 -20.33 21.86 3.20
N LEU A 73 -19.51 20.84 3.49
CA LEU A 73 -18.38 20.98 4.40
C LEU A 73 -17.22 21.78 3.77
N ASN A 74 -16.41 22.42 4.62
CA ASN A 74 -15.14 23.02 4.20
C ASN A 74 -14.06 21.92 4.09
N PRO A 75 -13.13 21.98 3.10
CA PRO A 75 -11.96 21.09 3.01
C PRO A 75 -11.26 20.82 4.35
N ASN A 76 -11.02 21.85 5.16
CA ASN A 76 -10.35 21.70 6.47
C ASN A 76 -11.18 20.92 7.50
N LYS A 77 -12.51 20.92 7.37
CA LYS A 77 -13.37 20.08 8.21
C LYS A 77 -13.21 18.61 7.79
N ILE A 78 -13.19 18.33 6.48
CA ILE A 78 -12.97 16.96 5.96
C ILE A 78 -11.67 16.36 6.50
N THR A 79 -10.58 17.13 6.54
CA THR A 79 -9.31 16.66 7.10
C THR A 79 -9.40 16.24 8.57
N ASN A 80 -10.29 16.88 9.33
CA ASN A 80 -10.45 16.62 10.76
C ASN A 80 -11.41 15.46 11.05
N ILE A 81 -12.40 15.23 10.18
CA ILE A 81 -13.41 14.17 10.37
C ILE A 81 -13.14 12.91 9.54
N SER A 82 -12.18 12.93 8.62
CA SER A 82 -11.85 11.81 7.71
C SER A 82 -11.73 10.46 8.42
N ASP A 83 -11.04 10.42 9.57
CA ASP A 83 -10.92 9.21 10.39
C ASP A 83 -12.29 8.66 10.84
N LYS A 84 -13.21 9.53 11.26
CA LYS A 84 -14.57 9.14 11.66
C LYS A 84 -15.40 8.69 10.46
N ILE A 85 -15.28 9.40 9.34
CA ILE A 85 -15.97 9.02 8.10
C ILE A 85 -15.53 7.62 7.69
N ARG A 86 -14.22 7.34 7.72
CA ARG A 86 -13.69 6.00 7.44
C ARG A 86 -14.31 4.96 8.37
N ASP A 87 -14.25 5.18 9.68
CA ASP A 87 -14.70 4.18 10.65
C ASP A 87 -16.19 3.84 10.46
N ILE A 88 -17.04 4.85 10.23
CA ILE A 88 -18.46 4.68 9.91
C ILE A 88 -18.64 3.95 8.56
N PHE A 89 -17.84 4.32 7.56
CA PHE A 89 -17.90 3.71 6.23
C PHE A 89 -17.55 2.22 6.27
N ILE A 90 -16.49 1.84 6.99
CA ILE A 90 -16.09 0.45 7.16
C ILE A 90 -17.19 -0.31 7.91
N GLU A 91 -17.69 0.21 9.03
CA GLU A 91 -18.74 -0.46 9.79
C GLU A 91 -20.02 -0.67 8.95
N GLY A 92 -20.43 0.34 8.18
CA GLY A 92 -21.58 0.27 7.29
C GLY A 92 -21.44 -0.82 6.22
N ILE A 93 -20.25 -0.94 5.62
CA ILE A 93 -20.01 -1.97 4.60
C ILE A 93 -19.85 -3.35 5.24
N SER A 94 -19.14 -3.46 6.36
CA SER A 94 -18.99 -4.72 7.11
C SER A 94 -20.34 -5.33 7.48
N THR A 95 -21.26 -4.50 7.98
CA THR A 95 -22.62 -4.94 8.33
C THR A 95 -23.42 -5.39 7.12
N LYS A 96 -23.47 -4.57 6.08
CA LYS A 96 -24.18 -4.89 4.83
C LYS A 96 -23.65 -6.18 4.20
N PHE A 97 -22.34 -6.31 4.10
CA PHE A 97 -21.69 -7.49 3.53
C PHE A 97 -21.97 -8.73 4.39
N SER A 98 -21.92 -8.62 5.72
CA SER A 98 -22.20 -9.74 6.60
C SER A 98 -23.67 -10.18 6.57
N ASN A 99 -24.60 -9.22 6.48
CA ASN A 99 -26.05 -9.47 6.41
C ASN A 99 -26.43 -10.17 5.11
N GLU A 100 -25.85 -9.77 3.97
CA GLU A 100 -26.05 -10.45 2.69
C GLU A 100 -25.65 -11.93 2.74
N LEU A 101 -24.66 -12.25 3.57
CA LEU A 101 -24.15 -13.60 3.75
C LEU A 101 -24.95 -14.43 4.78
N LYS A 102 -26.04 -13.86 5.34
CA LYS A 102 -26.94 -14.50 6.33
C LYS A 102 -26.22 -15.12 7.53
N ASN A 103 -25.19 -14.46 8.04
CA ASN A 103 -24.47 -14.94 9.21
C ASN A 103 -25.12 -14.43 10.50
N GLU A 104 -25.95 -15.27 11.13
CA GLU A 104 -26.57 -15.02 12.44
C GLU A 104 -25.54 -14.98 13.60
N VAL A 105 -24.31 -15.44 13.35
CA VAL A 105 -23.24 -15.60 14.36
C VAL A 105 -22.62 -14.26 14.82
N ILE A 106 -22.93 -13.14 14.15
CA ILE A 106 -22.32 -11.85 14.46
C ILE A 106 -23.20 -11.08 15.45
N GLU A 107 -23.23 -11.54 16.71
CA GLU A 107 -23.56 -10.63 17.80
C GLU A 107 -22.42 -9.60 17.91
N LYS A 108 -22.66 -8.38 17.42
CA LYS A 108 -21.71 -7.27 17.46
C LYS A 108 -21.28 -7.00 18.91
N LYS A 109 -20.08 -7.46 19.30
CA LYS A 109 -19.40 -6.91 20.47
C LYS A 109 -18.81 -5.55 20.08
N LYS A 110 -19.06 -4.53 20.92
CA LYS A 110 -18.77 -3.11 20.67
C LYS A 110 -17.40 -2.89 19.99
N THR A 111 -17.50 -2.19 18.86
CA THR A 111 -16.47 -1.47 18.08
C THR A 111 -15.21 -1.16 18.88
N ARG A 112 -14.11 -1.87 18.61
CA ARG A 112 -12.79 -1.32 18.94
C ARG A 112 -12.51 -0.19 17.96
N LYS A 113 -11.94 0.91 18.44
CA LYS A 113 -11.40 1.97 17.58
C LYS A 113 -10.44 1.31 16.58
N PHE A 114 -10.68 1.48 15.29
CA PHE A 114 -9.71 1.09 14.28
C PHE A 114 -8.37 1.68 14.67
N HIS A 115 -7.34 0.84 14.74
CA HIS A 115 -6.01 1.33 15.06
C HIS A 115 -5.66 2.31 13.95
N LYS A 116 -5.51 3.59 14.29
CA LYS A 116 -5.25 4.67 13.33
C LYS A 116 -4.08 4.27 12.43
N ASN A 117 -4.40 3.83 11.22
CA ASN A 117 -3.39 3.49 10.25
C ASN A 117 -2.98 4.83 9.64
N ASN A 118 -1.81 5.34 10.01
CA ASN A 118 -1.29 6.65 9.59
C ASN A 118 -0.96 6.73 8.08
N LYS A 119 -1.63 5.93 7.24
CA LYS A 119 -1.42 5.77 5.80
C LYS A 119 -2.71 5.93 5.00
N ASP A 120 -3.85 6.07 5.64
CA ASP A 120 -5.10 6.18 4.90
C ASP A 120 -5.12 7.45 4.04
N MET A 121 -5.36 7.27 2.74
CA MET A 121 -5.41 8.33 1.73
C MET A 121 -6.84 8.84 1.47
N MET A 122 -7.83 8.35 2.22
CA MET A 122 -9.23 8.74 2.08
C MET A 122 -9.43 10.25 2.14
N GLU A 123 -8.75 10.96 3.04
CA GLU A 123 -8.82 12.43 3.11
C GLU A 123 -8.51 13.09 1.76
N HIS A 124 -7.37 12.74 1.17
CA HIS A 124 -6.93 13.31 -0.10
C HIS A 124 -7.88 12.95 -1.23
N LEU A 125 -8.35 11.69 -1.27
CA LEU A 125 -9.34 11.25 -2.25
C LEU A 125 -10.64 12.05 -2.14
N LEU A 126 -11.19 12.21 -0.93
CA LEU A 126 -12.42 12.98 -0.72
C LEU A 126 -12.25 14.44 -1.14
N ILE A 127 -11.11 15.06 -0.83
CA ILE A 127 -10.83 16.44 -1.26
C ILE A 127 -10.83 16.53 -2.79
N TYR A 128 -10.16 15.60 -3.49
CA TYR A 128 -10.13 15.59 -4.95
C TYR A 128 -11.51 15.40 -5.58
N LEU A 129 -12.35 14.52 -5.00
CA LEU A 129 -13.67 14.20 -5.52
C LEU A 129 -14.71 15.29 -5.21
N ILE A 130 -14.60 15.98 -4.07
CA ILE A 130 -15.62 16.97 -3.66
C ILE A 130 -15.23 18.38 -4.12
N PHE A 131 -13.97 18.79 -3.91
CA PHE A 131 -13.54 20.17 -4.12
C PHE A 131 -12.64 20.37 -5.35
N GLY A 132 -12.11 19.29 -5.92
CA GLY A 132 -11.13 19.35 -6.99
C GLY A 132 -9.71 19.59 -6.47
N SER A 133 -8.75 19.66 -7.40
CA SER A 133 -7.33 19.61 -7.04
C SER A 133 -6.80 20.87 -6.33
N SER A 134 -7.43 22.04 -6.51
CA SER A 134 -6.96 23.29 -5.90
C SER A 134 -7.09 23.33 -4.37
N SER A 135 -7.91 22.46 -3.79
CA SER A 135 -8.13 22.39 -2.34
C SER A 135 -7.13 21.50 -1.61
N ILE A 136 -6.24 20.81 -2.33
CA ILE A 136 -5.14 20.05 -1.74
C ILE A 136 -4.05 21.02 -1.28
N LYS A 137 -3.49 20.78 -0.09
CA LYS A 137 -2.37 21.56 0.44
C LYS A 137 -1.16 21.42 -0.49
N GLN A 138 -0.47 22.53 -0.75
CA GLN A 138 0.78 22.51 -1.49
C GLN A 138 1.81 21.60 -0.81
N ASN A 139 2.69 20.99 -1.61
CA ASN A 139 3.80 20.14 -1.19
C ASN A 139 3.44 18.79 -0.58
N VAL A 140 2.16 18.38 -0.56
CA VAL A 140 1.79 17.01 -0.17
C VAL A 140 2.27 16.01 -1.23
N PHE A 141 2.06 16.33 -2.50
CA PHE A 141 2.50 15.54 -3.65
C PHE A 141 3.49 16.34 -4.50
N ILE A 142 4.25 15.65 -5.37
CA ILE A 142 5.28 16.27 -6.23
C ILE A 142 4.71 17.33 -7.19
N PHE A 143 3.48 17.14 -7.66
CA PHE A 143 2.87 18.02 -8.66
C PHE A 143 2.14 19.20 -8.02
N SER A 144 2.07 20.31 -8.76
CA SER A 144 1.27 21.46 -8.37
C SER A 144 -0.23 21.09 -8.33
N PRO A 145 -0.99 21.60 -7.35
CA PRO A 145 -2.45 21.43 -7.29
C PRO A 145 -3.20 21.84 -8.57
N LEU A 146 -2.61 22.72 -9.39
CA LEU A 146 -3.22 23.14 -10.67
C LEU A 146 -3.02 22.12 -11.80
N TYR A 147 -2.04 21.22 -11.67
CA TYR A 147 -1.63 20.27 -12.70
C TYR A 147 -1.63 18.84 -12.18
N THR A 148 -2.60 18.50 -11.33
CA THR A 148 -2.76 17.12 -10.84
C THR A 148 -3.11 16.19 -11.99
N PRO A 149 -2.31 15.15 -12.29
CA PRO A 149 -2.63 14.21 -13.36
C PRO A 149 -3.88 13.38 -13.01
N TYR A 150 -4.76 13.14 -13.99
CA TYR A 150 -5.93 12.28 -13.81
C TYR A 150 -5.54 10.88 -13.29
N ASN A 151 -4.44 10.33 -13.80
CA ASN A 151 -3.92 9.03 -13.38
C ASN A 151 -3.53 8.96 -11.90
N HIS A 152 -3.17 10.09 -11.28
CA HIS A 152 -2.87 10.11 -9.85
C HIS A 152 -4.14 9.83 -9.02
N ILE A 153 -5.26 10.42 -9.39
CA ILE A 153 -6.53 10.24 -8.66
C ILE A 153 -7.11 8.86 -8.93
N LYS A 154 -6.93 8.34 -10.14
CA LYS A 154 -7.18 6.93 -10.45
C LYS A 154 -6.42 5.98 -9.54
N ILE A 155 -5.13 6.24 -9.36
CA ILE A 155 -4.28 5.50 -8.44
C ILE A 155 -4.81 5.58 -7.00
N LEU A 156 -5.22 6.76 -6.52
CA LEU A 156 -5.78 6.93 -5.18
C LEU A 156 -7.10 6.19 -5.00
N LEU A 157 -8.00 6.23 -5.99
CA LEU A 157 -9.28 5.53 -5.93
C LEU A 157 -9.08 4.00 -5.91
N GLU A 158 -8.20 3.47 -6.77
CA GLU A 158 -7.88 2.04 -6.78
C GLU A 158 -7.30 1.59 -5.44
N ASN A 159 -6.38 2.37 -4.87
CA ASN A 159 -5.83 2.10 -3.54
C ASN A 159 -6.92 2.12 -2.46
N PHE A 160 -7.79 3.13 -2.47
CA PHE A 160 -8.90 3.26 -1.51
C PHE A 160 -9.80 2.03 -1.54
N ILE A 161 -10.19 1.54 -2.72
CA ILE A 161 -11.08 0.38 -2.84
C ILE A 161 -10.44 -0.87 -2.22
N ILE A 162 -9.15 -1.10 -2.51
CA ILE A 162 -8.42 -2.26 -1.98
C ILE A 162 -8.23 -2.12 -0.46
N GLU A 163 -7.85 -0.94 0.01
CA GLU A 163 -7.63 -0.66 1.44
C GLU A 163 -8.93 -0.80 2.24
N MET A 164 -10.04 -0.22 1.77
CA MET A 164 -11.34 -0.35 2.43
C MET A 164 -11.83 -1.80 2.43
N ALA A 165 -11.66 -2.53 1.33
CA ALA A 165 -12.01 -3.95 1.29
C ALA A 165 -11.17 -4.77 2.29
N ASN A 166 -9.87 -4.48 2.37
CA ASN A 166 -8.98 -5.11 3.34
C ASN A 166 -9.42 -4.84 4.78
N ASN A 167 -9.76 -3.58 5.10
CA ASN A 167 -10.19 -3.18 6.43
C ASN A 167 -11.57 -3.73 6.80
N VAL A 168 -12.50 -3.83 5.85
CA VAL A 168 -13.83 -4.46 6.06
C VAL A 168 -13.67 -5.94 6.42
N ILE A 169 -12.82 -6.68 5.69
CA ILE A 169 -12.59 -8.09 6.02
C ILE A 169 -11.83 -8.23 7.33
N GLU A 170 -10.86 -7.36 7.61
CA GLU A 170 -10.20 -7.31 8.93
C GLU A 170 -11.22 -7.15 10.06
N ASP A 171 -12.13 -6.18 9.95
CA ASP A 171 -13.20 -5.91 10.92
C ASP A 171 -14.11 -7.13 11.13
N ILE A 172 -14.60 -7.74 10.05
CA ILE A 172 -15.42 -8.96 10.14
C ILE A 172 -14.65 -10.09 10.84
N MET A 173 -13.40 -10.32 10.48
CA MET A 173 -12.58 -11.38 11.09
C MET A 173 -12.31 -11.12 12.57
N MET A 174 -12.09 -9.87 12.95
CA MET A 174 -11.94 -9.49 14.36
C MET A 174 -13.22 -9.72 15.14
N ASN A 175 -14.38 -9.37 14.57
CA ASN A 175 -15.69 -9.57 15.24
C ASN A 175 -16.01 -11.05 15.47
N LEU A 176 -15.57 -11.94 14.58
CA LEU A 176 -15.76 -13.39 14.73
C LEU A 176 -14.87 -14.01 15.83
N ASN A 177 -13.81 -13.33 16.26
CA ASN A 177 -12.82 -13.66 17.31
C ASN A 177 -12.05 -14.99 17.14
N TYR A 178 -12.74 -16.11 16.95
CA TYR A 178 -12.17 -17.45 16.90
C TYR A 178 -12.00 -17.97 15.47
N SER A 179 -10.91 -18.71 15.22
CA SER A 179 -10.62 -19.29 13.90
C SER A 179 -11.70 -20.26 13.40
N SER A 180 -12.37 -20.96 14.30
CA SER A 180 -13.52 -21.82 13.99
C SER A 180 -14.68 -21.03 13.40
N ASN A 181 -15.05 -19.90 14.00
CA ASN A 181 -16.13 -19.03 13.53
C ASN A 181 -15.78 -18.39 12.19
N ILE A 182 -14.51 -17.98 12.02
CA ILE A 182 -13.98 -17.50 10.74
C ILE A 182 -14.12 -18.58 9.66
N ASN A 183 -13.75 -19.82 9.97
CA ASN A 183 -13.84 -20.93 9.04
C ASN A 183 -15.31 -21.25 8.66
N ILE A 184 -16.24 -21.21 9.63
CA ILE A 184 -17.68 -21.36 9.38
C ILE A 184 -18.17 -20.25 8.45
N PHE A 185 -17.86 -18.99 8.76
CA PHE A 185 -18.19 -17.82 7.94
C PHE A 185 -17.68 -17.97 6.50
N LEU A 186 -16.43 -18.39 6.32
CA LEU A 186 -15.81 -18.51 5.00
C LEU A 186 -16.36 -19.67 4.17
N LYS A 187 -16.76 -20.77 4.84
CA LYS A 187 -17.36 -21.94 4.17
C LYS A 187 -18.80 -21.67 3.74
N ASN A 188 -19.51 -20.78 4.43
CA ASN A 188 -20.84 -20.37 4.00
C ASN A 188 -20.78 -19.77 2.59
N GLN A 189 -21.68 -20.20 1.70
CA GLN A 189 -21.90 -19.63 0.37
C GLN A 189 -20.66 -19.51 -0.57
N ASN A 190 -19.64 -20.37 -0.42
CA ASN A 190 -18.42 -20.34 -1.24
C ASN A 190 -17.68 -18.98 -1.23
N ILE A 191 -17.70 -18.29 -0.09
CA ILE A 191 -17.01 -17.00 0.07
C ILE A 191 -15.49 -17.20 0.06
N CYS A 192 -15.00 -18.33 0.57
CA CYS A 192 -13.58 -18.62 0.68
C CYS A 192 -12.92 -18.90 -0.68
N ASN A 193 -11.68 -18.43 -0.82
CA ASN A 193 -10.76 -18.95 -1.82
C ASN A 193 -10.37 -20.39 -1.45
N LYS A 194 -10.32 -21.29 -2.45
CA LYS A 194 -10.03 -22.73 -2.27
C LYS A 194 -8.73 -22.99 -1.50
N LEU A 195 -7.74 -22.09 -1.65
CA LEU A 195 -6.45 -22.15 -0.93
C LEU A 195 -6.59 -22.07 0.59
N TYR A 196 -7.65 -21.45 1.11
CA TYR A 196 -7.88 -21.24 2.55
C TYR A 196 -9.07 -22.07 3.07
N SER A 197 -9.35 -23.22 2.45
CA SER A 197 -10.49 -24.09 2.79
C SER A 197 -10.37 -24.81 4.13
N SER A 198 -9.14 -24.94 4.67
CA SER A 198 -8.90 -25.62 5.95
C SER A 198 -8.71 -24.62 7.10
N ASN A 199 -9.08 -25.02 8.32
CA ASN A 199 -8.84 -24.20 9.51
C ASN A 199 -7.35 -23.89 9.70
N ARG A 200 -6.47 -24.86 9.41
CA ARG A 200 -5.01 -24.68 9.48
C ARG A 200 -4.51 -23.59 8.52
N SER A 201 -4.98 -23.59 7.27
CA SER A 201 -4.61 -22.57 6.28
C SER A 201 -5.09 -21.17 6.68
N ILE A 202 -6.27 -21.05 7.29
CA ILE A 202 -6.82 -19.79 7.79
C ILE A 202 -5.96 -19.26 8.95
N VAL A 203 -5.63 -20.11 9.92
CA VAL A 203 -4.79 -19.72 11.07
C VAL A 203 -3.39 -19.28 10.61
N LEU A 204 -2.77 -20.02 9.70
CA LEU A 204 -1.46 -19.66 9.14
C LEU A 204 -1.51 -18.31 8.41
N PHE A 205 -2.56 -18.08 7.61
CA PHE A 205 -2.78 -16.80 6.94
C PHE A 205 -2.92 -15.63 7.92
N LEU A 206 -3.75 -15.77 8.96
CA LEU A 206 -3.92 -14.74 9.99
C LEU A 206 -2.62 -14.46 10.75
N ASN A 207 -1.83 -15.50 11.05
CA ASN A 207 -0.53 -15.34 11.69
C ASN A 207 0.47 -14.59 10.80
N ASN A 208 0.51 -14.90 9.51
CA ASN A 208 1.33 -14.18 8.54
C ASN A 208 0.94 -12.70 8.46
N ILE A 209 -0.35 -12.38 8.45
CA ILE A 209 -0.82 -10.99 8.45
C ILE A 209 -0.43 -10.28 9.75
N LYS A 210 -0.60 -10.90 10.91
CA LYS A 210 -0.20 -10.31 12.20
C LYS A 210 1.30 -10.00 12.23
N TRP A 211 2.13 -10.94 11.79
CA TRP A 211 3.57 -10.76 11.69
C TRP A 211 3.95 -9.65 10.68
N GLN A 212 3.31 -9.65 9.52
CA GLN A 212 3.49 -8.60 8.51
C GLN A 212 3.11 -7.22 9.06
N ASN A 213 1.98 -7.11 9.78
CA ASN A 213 1.52 -5.86 10.38
C ASN A 213 2.49 -5.35 11.45
N PHE A 214 3.07 -6.25 12.25
CA PHE A 214 4.12 -5.94 13.21
C PHE A 214 5.38 -5.40 12.51
N LEU A 215 5.93 -6.11 11.51
CA LEU A 215 7.07 -5.61 10.75
C LEU A 215 6.77 -4.29 10.04
N ARG A 216 5.54 -4.13 9.55
CA ARG A 216 5.09 -2.94 8.84
C ARG A 216 5.08 -1.70 9.74
N SER A 217 4.61 -1.81 10.97
CA SER A 217 4.47 -0.68 11.88
C SER A 217 5.80 -0.14 12.40
N TYR A 218 6.81 -1.01 12.58
CA TYR A 218 8.11 -0.61 13.13
C TYR A 218 9.19 -0.36 12.09
N ILE A 219 9.25 -1.15 11.02
CA ILE A 219 10.35 -1.11 10.04
C ILE A 219 9.90 -0.44 8.75
N TYR A 220 8.91 -1.03 8.06
CA TYR A 220 8.57 -0.57 6.72
C TYR A 220 7.90 0.79 6.70
N GLU A 221 7.07 1.13 7.69
CA GLU A 221 6.50 2.47 7.80
C GLU A 221 7.58 3.53 7.98
N VAL A 222 8.60 3.29 8.82
CA VAL A 222 9.68 4.25 9.06
C VAL A 222 10.55 4.38 7.81
N LYS A 223 10.85 3.28 7.11
CA LYS A 223 11.58 3.32 5.83
C LYS A 223 10.82 4.08 4.74
N CYS A 224 9.51 3.86 4.64
CA CYS A 224 8.64 4.58 3.72
C CYS A 224 8.63 6.08 4.03
N PHE A 225 8.50 6.41 5.32
CA PHE A 225 8.55 7.78 5.81
C PHE A 225 9.89 8.47 5.48
N TYR A 226 11.02 7.83 5.78
CA TYR A 226 12.37 8.33 5.49
C TYR A 226 12.59 8.63 4.00
N SER A 227 12.04 7.77 3.13
CA SER A 227 12.18 7.93 1.67
C SER A 227 11.09 8.81 1.03
N GLU A 228 10.22 9.43 1.84
CA GLU A 228 9.04 10.20 1.39
C GLU A 228 8.16 9.43 0.39
N ARG A 229 8.05 8.12 0.59
CA ARG A 229 7.29 7.24 -0.30
C ARG A 229 6.22 6.54 0.48
N GLN A 230 5.03 6.48 -0.10
CA GLN A 230 3.95 5.65 0.40
C GLN A 230 3.67 4.51 -0.55
N GLN A 231 3.60 3.32 0.02
CA GLN A 231 3.15 2.13 -0.68
C GLN A 231 1.64 2.21 -0.92
N ILE A 232 1.22 1.86 -2.13
CA ILE A 232 -0.16 1.81 -2.58
C ILE A 232 -0.44 0.51 -3.32
N TRP A 233 -1.70 0.08 -3.33
CA TRP A 233 -2.19 -1.06 -4.10
C TRP A 233 -2.97 -0.59 -5.33
N LEU A 234 -2.79 -1.30 -6.44
CA LEU A 234 -3.42 -0.98 -7.71
C LEU A 234 -4.06 -2.20 -8.36
N LEU A 235 -5.12 -1.95 -9.11
CA LEU A 235 -5.82 -2.96 -9.89
C LEU A 235 -5.20 -3.02 -11.29
N SER A 236 -4.52 -4.14 -11.56
CA SER A 236 -3.91 -4.43 -12.86
C SER A 236 -4.52 -5.68 -13.49
N SER A 237 -4.29 -5.88 -14.79
CA SER A 237 -4.66 -7.11 -15.51
C SER A 237 -3.99 -8.37 -14.93
N GLN A 238 -2.84 -8.22 -14.29
CA GLN A 238 -2.11 -9.31 -13.64
C GLN A 238 -2.65 -9.64 -12.24
N GLY A 239 -3.43 -8.73 -11.64
CA GLY A 239 -3.90 -8.83 -10.27
C GLY A 239 -3.70 -7.53 -9.47
N ILE A 240 -3.77 -7.65 -8.13
CA ILE A 240 -3.41 -6.56 -7.23
C ILE A 240 -1.88 -6.44 -7.19
N ILE A 241 -1.36 -5.28 -7.53
CA ILE A 241 0.08 -4.98 -7.53
C ILE A 241 0.39 -3.84 -6.57
N THR A 242 1.66 -3.77 -6.15
CA THR A 242 2.16 -2.67 -5.30
C THR A 242 2.95 -1.67 -6.09
N LYS A 243 2.68 -0.39 -5.84
CA LYS A 243 3.52 0.73 -6.30
C LYS A 243 3.83 1.66 -5.15
N TYR A 244 4.71 2.62 -5.42
CA TYR A 244 5.03 3.71 -4.49
C TYR A 244 4.65 5.03 -5.13
N ILE A 245 4.00 5.89 -4.36
CA ILE A 245 3.81 7.30 -4.67
C ILE A 245 4.66 8.12 -3.73
N HIS A 246 5.14 9.27 -4.20
CA HIS A 246 5.78 10.24 -3.31
C HIS A 246 4.72 11.00 -2.53
N ILE A 247 4.94 11.12 -1.23
CA ILE A 247 4.12 11.94 -0.35
C ILE A 247 4.99 12.56 0.74
N SER A 248 4.85 13.86 0.94
CA SER A 248 5.53 14.56 2.04
C SER A 248 4.55 14.78 3.19
N ASP A 249 4.92 14.32 4.38
CA ASP A 249 4.18 14.55 5.63
C ASP A 249 5.15 14.89 6.77
N ILE A 250 5.75 16.08 6.68
CA ILE A 250 6.71 16.61 7.66
C ILE A 250 6.11 16.63 9.08
N LYS A 251 4.79 16.81 9.20
CA LYS A 251 4.09 16.83 10.50
C LYS A 251 4.11 15.49 11.21
N LYS A 252 4.43 14.39 10.51
CA LYS A 252 4.49 13.04 11.08
C LYS A 252 5.77 12.80 11.89
N ILE A 253 6.84 13.58 11.67
CA ILE A 253 8.11 13.47 12.44
C ILE A 253 7.83 13.59 13.95
N THR A 254 7.00 14.55 14.34
CA THR A 254 6.70 14.85 15.76
C THR A 254 5.88 13.75 16.46
N ARG A 255 5.33 12.79 15.70
CA ARG A 255 4.51 11.69 16.21
C ARG A 255 5.24 10.35 16.25
N LEU A 256 6.53 10.32 15.93
CA LEU A 256 7.32 9.08 15.94
C LEU A 256 7.65 8.67 17.38
N ASN A 257 7.49 7.37 17.67
CA ASN A 257 7.93 6.78 18.93
C ASN A 257 9.47 6.68 18.97
N GLN A 258 10.06 6.65 20.16
CA GLN A 258 11.51 6.54 20.39
C GLN A 258 12.16 5.40 19.59
N PHE A 259 11.55 4.22 19.53
CA PHE A 259 12.04 3.12 18.70
C PHE A 259 12.08 3.45 17.21
N LYS A 260 11.06 4.16 16.70
CA LYS A 260 11.00 4.60 15.30
C LYS A 260 12.06 5.66 15.02
N VAL A 261 12.31 6.56 15.98
CA VAL A 261 13.38 7.58 15.90
C VAL A 261 14.75 6.92 15.87
N ALA A 262 15.02 5.95 16.75
CA ALA A 262 16.29 5.21 16.74
C ALA A 262 16.52 4.49 15.40
N PHE A 263 15.48 3.88 14.82
CA PHE A 263 15.57 3.25 13.51
C PHE A 263 15.79 4.28 12.38
N LEU A 264 15.20 5.47 12.47
CA LEU A 264 15.43 6.56 11.53
C LEU A 264 16.88 7.04 11.56
N VAL A 265 17.44 7.27 12.76
CA VAL A 265 18.86 7.61 12.93
C VAL A 265 19.77 6.52 12.38
N TRP A 266 19.41 5.25 12.56
CA TRP A 266 20.15 4.13 11.97
C TRP A 266 20.10 4.15 10.43
N LEU A 267 18.96 4.50 9.82
CA LEU A 267 18.87 4.68 8.36
C LEU A 267 19.75 5.83 7.88
N GLU A 268 19.77 6.96 8.58
CA GLU A 268 20.66 8.09 8.26
C GLU A 268 22.14 7.73 8.38
N ALA A 269 22.53 7.06 9.47
CA ALA A 269 23.90 6.60 9.68
C ALA A 269 24.32 5.61 8.57
N LYS A 270 23.41 4.73 8.16
CA LYS A 270 23.62 3.80 7.04
C LYS A 270 23.85 4.55 5.73
N ASP A 271 23.02 5.53 5.41
CA ASP A 271 23.15 6.29 4.16
C ASP A 271 24.41 7.16 4.12
N LEU A 272 24.93 7.60 5.28
CA LEU A 272 26.23 8.26 5.38
C LEU A 272 27.42 7.29 5.30
N ALA A 273 27.28 6.08 5.85
CA ALA A 273 28.36 5.10 5.93
C ALA A 273 28.55 4.30 4.64
N ILE A 274 27.46 3.84 3.99
CA ILE A 274 27.53 2.97 2.81
C ILE A 274 28.35 3.57 1.66
N PRO A 275 28.16 4.84 1.25
CA PRO A 275 28.95 5.39 0.15
C PRO A 275 30.44 5.44 0.45
N LYS A 276 30.81 5.60 1.73
CA LYS A 276 32.21 5.63 2.17
C LYS A 276 32.81 4.23 2.17
N THR A 277 32.09 3.23 2.70
CA THR A 277 32.56 1.84 2.71
C THR A 277 32.66 1.25 1.31
N GLU A 278 31.70 1.57 0.43
CA GLU A 278 31.75 1.15 -0.99
C GLU A 278 32.97 1.72 -1.71
N LYS A 279 33.27 3.02 -1.53
CA LYS A 279 34.49 3.64 -2.09
C LYS A 279 35.77 2.97 -1.59
N LEU A 280 35.85 2.67 -0.29
CA LEU A 280 37.00 1.97 0.29
C LEU A 280 37.14 0.56 -0.27
N LEU A 281 36.04 -0.20 -0.40
CA LEU A 281 36.05 -1.54 -0.99
C LEU A 281 36.49 -1.52 -2.46
N ILE A 282 35.98 -0.58 -3.26
CA ILE A 282 36.41 -0.41 -4.66
C ILE A 282 37.90 -0.09 -4.74
N GLN A 283 38.41 0.76 -3.84
CA GLN A 283 39.83 1.10 -3.81
C GLN A 283 40.71 -0.09 -3.39
N LEU A 284 40.31 -0.85 -2.37
CA LEU A 284 40.98 -2.10 -1.99
C LEU A 284 40.97 -3.12 -3.12
N ALA A 285 39.85 -3.28 -3.82
CA ALA A 285 39.75 -4.17 -4.97
C ALA A 285 40.69 -3.76 -6.11
N LYS A 286 40.84 -2.45 -6.38
CA LYS A 286 41.81 -1.94 -7.37
C LYS A 286 43.26 -2.26 -6.97
N TYR A 287 43.63 -2.04 -5.71
CA TYR A 287 44.96 -2.38 -5.23
C TYR A 287 45.22 -3.88 -5.28
N PHE A 288 44.23 -4.70 -4.92
CA PHE A 288 44.32 -6.14 -5.00
C PHE A 288 44.52 -6.62 -6.43
N LEU A 289 43.74 -6.10 -7.39
CA LEU A 289 43.89 -6.42 -8.82
C LEU A 289 45.24 -5.97 -9.39
N TYR A 290 45.71 -4.78 -9.02
CA TYR A 290 47.02 -4.30 -9.45
C TYR A 290 48.15 -5.19 -8.92
N SER A 291 48.09 -5.55 -7.63
CA SER A 291 49.07 -6.43 -7.00
C SER A 291 49.08 -7.82 -7.62
N SER A 292 47.90 -8.40 -7.89
CA SER A 292 47.79 -9.72 -8.51
C SER A 292 48.30 -9.74 -9.96
N LEU A 293 47.99 -8.70 -10.75
CA LEU A 293 48.53 -8.55 -12.11
C LEU A 293 50.05 -8.42 -12.10
N ASN A 294 50.61 -7.61 -11.20
CA ASN A 294 52.05 -7.45 -11.08
C ASN A 294 52.74 -8.76 -10.69
N LEU A 295 52.20 -9.49 -9.71
CA LEU A 295 52.70 -10.81 -9.31
C LEU A 295 52.68 -11.81 -10.47
N LEU A 296 51.56 -11.91 -11.20
CA LEU A 296 51.45 -12.79 -12.37
C LEU A 296 52.46 -12.41 -13.46
N SER A 297 52.62 -11.12 -13.74
CA SER A 297 53.59 -10.65 -14.75
C SER A 297 55.03 -11.03 -14.40
N ASN A 298 55.41 -10.89 -13.12
CA ASN A 298 56.73 -11.27 -12.64
C ASN A 298 56.94 -12.78 -12.67
N ILE A 299 55.93 -13.57 -12.34
CA ILE A 299 55.98 -15.04 -12.45
C ILE A 299 56.19 -15.45 -13.92
N VAL A 300 55.46 -14.85 -14.85
CA VAL A 300 55.64 -15.12 -16.30
C VAL A 300 57.04 -14.74 -16.77
N LEU A 301 57.56 -13.59 -16.35
CA LEU A 301 58.94 -13.17 -16.66
C LEU A 301 59.99 -14.17 -16.13
N ILE A 302 59.80 -14.69 -14.93
CA ILE A 302 60.69 -15.70 -14.34
C ILE A 302 60.62 -17.00 -15.15
N ILE A 303 59.43 -17.46 -15.53
CA ILE A 303 59.24 -18.66 -16.36
C ILE A 303 59.94 -18.50 -17.72
N ILE A 304 59.77 -17.35 -18.39
CA ILE A 304 60.45 -17.06 -19.66
C ILE A 304 61.97 -17.11 -19.49
N LYS A 305 62.52 -16.49 -18.43
CA LYS A 305 63.96 -16.52 -18.16
C LYS A 305 64.48 -17.94 -17.94
N ILE A 306 63.74 -18.79 -17.23
CA ILE A 306 64.09 -20.20 -17.00
C ILE A 306 64.10 -20.97 -18.33
N ILE A 307 63.09 -20.77 -19.19
CA ILE A 307 63.01 -21.42 -20.51
C ILE A 307 64.19 -21.00 -21.39
N VAL A 308 64.49 -19.69 -21.47
CA VAL A 308 65.63 -19.19 -22.26
C VAL A 308 66.95 -19.74 -21.75
N PHE A 309 67.16 -19.75 -20.43
CA PHE A 309 68.36 -20.34 -19.83
C PHE A 309 68.52 -21.82 -20.18
N TYR A 310 67.42 -22.59 -20.16
CA TYR A 310 67.43 -24.00 -20.51
C TYR A 310 67.67 -24.25 -22.00
N LEU A 311 67.17 -23.39 -22.89
CA LEU A 311 67.39 -23.46 -24.35
C LEU A 311 68.78 -22.97 -24.78
N SER A 312 69.43 -22.12 -23.98
CA SER A 312 70.78 -21.61 -24.24
C SER A 312 71.91 -22.57 -23.83
N LYS A 313 71.55 -23.77 -23.35
CA LYS A 313 72.46 -24.81 -22.89
C LYS A 313 72.39 -26.01 -23.83
#